data_AF-A0A1X0NT42-F1
#
_entry.id   AF-A0A1X0NT42-F1
#
_cell.length_a   1.000
_cell.length_b   1.000
_cell.length_c   1.000
_cell.angle_alpha   90.00
_cell.angle_beta   90.00
_cell.angle_gamma   90.00
#
_symmetry.space_group_name_H-M   'P 1'
#
loop_
_entity.id
_entity.type
_entity.pdbx_description
1 polymer ?
#
loop_
_entity_poly.entity_id
_entity_poly.type
_entity_poly.pdbx_seq_one_letter_code
_entity_poly.pdbx_strand_id
1 'polypeptide(L)'
;MTDNNVNAFVGKYVLTRMNGKEVGKSEGNAPTLQFESEGDKLRVSAKVANSMNGVLSYKDGKLTGMLMSTMMMGPPFEMDVERAFGQGFEGGMHVKREGGTLTLSHGNDTLEFTVDKSALVR
;
A
#
# COMPACT_ATOMS: atom_id res chain seq x y z
N MET A 1 12.70 23.56 -3.95
CA MET A 1 12.05 22.63 -4.89
C MET A 1 11.78 21.37 -4.10
N THR A 2 10.53 21.10 -3.75
CA THR A 2 10.16 19.85 -3.06
C THR A 2 10.15 18.75 -4.11
N ASP A 3 11.00 17.74 -3.93
CA ASP A 3 11.06 16.55 -4.78
C ASP A 3 9.72 15.79 -4.72
N ASN A 4 8.79 16.13 -5.62
CA ASN A 4 7.60 15.33 -5.90
C ASN A 4 7.97 14.10 -6.76
N ASN A 5 8.97 13.33 -6.34
CA ASN A 5 9.42 12.17 -7.11
C ASN A 5 8.61 10.92 -6.72
N VAL A 6 7.41 10.79 -7.28
CA VAL A 6 6.55 9.61 -7.11
C VAL A 6 7.21 8.32 -7.57
N ASN A 7 8.17 8.39 -8.51
CA ASN A 7 8.86 7.21 -9.03
C ASN A 7 9.67 6.48 -7.95
N ALA A 8 10.03 7.17 -6.85
CA ALA A 8 10.66 6.54 -5.70
C ALA A 8 9.78 5.45 -5.05
N PHE A 9 8.46 5.47 -5.25
CA PHE A 9 7.53 4.50 -4.68
C PHE A 9 7.02 3.47 -5.69
N VAL A 10 7.42 3.55 -6.96
CA VAL A 10 7.02 2.57 -7.97
C VAL A 10 7.62 1.20 -7.63
N GLY A 11 6.77 0.17 -7.71
CA GLY A 11 7.14 -1.20 -7.39
C GLY A 11 5.94 -2.07 -7.02
N LYS A 12 6.23 -3.35 -6.84
CA LYS A 12 5.34 -4.33 -6.23
C LYS A 12 5.83 -4.66 -4.85
N TYR A 13 4.91 -4.82 -3.92
CA TYR A 13 5.16 -4.91 -2.50
C TYR A 13 4.29 -6.00 -1.88
N VAL A 14 4.88 -6.77 -0.97
CA VAL A 14 4.17 -7.78 -0.17
C VAL A 14 4.15 -7.31 1.27
N LEU A 15 2.98 -7.29 1.89
CA LEU A 15 2.81 -6.92 3.29
C LEU A 15 3.51 -7.95 4.17
N THR A 16 4.38 -7.50 5.06
CA THR A 16 5.12 -8.34 6.00
C THR A 16 4.72 -8.09 7.44
N ARG A 17 4.32 -6.86 7.79
CA ARG A 17 3.83 -6.53 9.13
C ARG A 17 2.67 -5.55 9.11
N MET A 18 1.77 -5.70 10.08
CA MET A 18 0.77 -4.70 10.42
C MET A 18 0.82 -4.44 11.92
N ASN A 19 0.96 -3.17 12.32
CA ASN A 19 1.01 -2.72 13.71
C ASN A 19 2.03 -3.50 14.55
N GLY A 20 3.21 -3.75 13.96
CA GLY A 20 4.32 -4.48 14.57
C GLY A 20 4.16 -6.01 14.62
N LYS A 21 3.02 -6.56 14.17
CA LYS A 21 2.79 -8.01 14.11
C LYS A 21 3.12 -8.54 12.72
N GLU A 22 3.83 -9.66 12.66
CA GLU A 22 4.13 -10.33 11.39
C GLU A 22 2.86 -10.94 10.79
N VAL A 23 2.72 -10.79 9.47
CA VAL A 23 1.65 -11.45 8.72
C VAL A 23 1.93 -12.95 8.72
N GLY A 24 1.03 -13.72 9.35
CA GLY A 24 1.22 -15.13 9.59
C GLY A 24 1.05 -15.95 8.31
N LYS A 25 1.85 -17.03 8.14
CA LYS A 25 1.68 -17.99 7.03
C LYS A 25 0.31 -18.68 7.00
N SER A 26 -0.44 -18.61 8.10
CA SER A 26 -1.80 -19.17 8.25
C SER A 26 -2.90 -18.28 7.66
N GLU A 27 -2.59 -17.06 7.21
CA GLU A 27 -3.58 -16.08 6.73
C GLU A 27 -3.83 -16.14 5.21
N GLY A 28 -3.41 -17.21 4.52
CA GLY A 28 -3.59 -17.34 3.07
C GLY A 28 -2.47 -16.64 2.27
N ASN A 29 -2.83 -16.01 1.15
CA ASN A 29 -1.87 -15.22 0.36
C ASN A 29 -1.68 -13.85 1.02
N ALA A 30 -0.43 -13.49 1.34
CA ALA A 30 -0.13 -12.20 1.94
C ALA A 30 -0.66 -11.04 1.07
N PRO A 31 -1.25 -9.99 1.68
CA PRO A 31 -1.72 -8.82 0.94
C PRO A 31 -0.61 -8.20 0.10
N THR A 32 -0.94 -7.82 -1.13
CA THR A 32 0.00 -7.19 -2.07
C THR A 32 -0.45 -5.80 -2.45
N LEU A 33 0.53 -4.95 -2.75
CA LEU A 33 0.35 -3.56 -3.16
C LEU A 33 1.27 -3.27 -4.34
N GLN A 34 0.74 -2.65 -5.38
CA GLN A 34 1.49 -2.20 -6.53
C GLN A 34 1.28 -0.72 -6.76
N PHE A 35 2.38 0.00 -6.94
CA PHE A 35 2.39 1.37 -7.41
C PHE A 35 3.01 1.44 -8.81
N GLU A 36 2.28 2.07 -9.73
CA GLU A 36 2.73 2.39 -11.08
C GLU A 36 2.72 3.91 -11.26
N SER A 37 3.66 4.42 -12.05
CA SER A 37 3.70 5.86 -12.38
C SER A 37 2.54 6.21 -13.30
N GLU A 38 1.80 7.26 -12.95
CA GLU A 38 0.76 7.86 -13.78
C GLU A 38 1.02 9.37 -13.83
N GLY A 39 2.03 9.77 -14.62
CA GLY A 39 2.50 11.15 -14.69
C GLY A 39 3.17 11.58 -13.38
N ASP A 40 2.59 12.58 -12.72
CA ASP A 40 3.02 13.08 -11.41
C ASP A 40 2.29 12.39 -10.22
N LYS A 41 1.47 11.38 -10.52
CA LYS A 41 0.69 10.60 -9.56
C LYS A 41 1.11 9.14 -9.55
N LEU A 42 0.54 8.39 -8.61
CA LEU A 42 0.67 6.94 -8.54
C LEU A 42 -0.67 6.28 -8.82
N ARG A 43 -0.71 5.40 -9.81
CA ARG A 43 -1.77 4.40 -9.88
C ARG A 43 -1.49 3.33 -8.85
N VAL A 44 -2.48 3.03 -8.01
CA VAL A 44 -2.38 2.01 -6.97
C VAL A 44 -3.30 0.84 -7.30
N SER A 45 -2.78 -0.37 -7.10
CA SER A 45 -3.55 -1.61 -7.10
C SER A 45 -3.16 -2.45 -5.89
N ALA A 46 -4.12 -2.74 -5.02
CA ALA A 46 -3.94 -3.61 -3.87
C ALA A 46 -4.79 -4.88 -4.04
N LYS A 47 -4.20 -6.02 -3.69
CA LYS A 47 -4.91 -7.29 -3.58
C LYS A 47 -4.85 -7.78 -2.15
N VAL A 48 -6.00 -7.73 -1.48
CA VAL A 48 -6.24 -8.24 -0.14
C VAL A 48 -7.37 -9.29 -0.28
N ALA A 49 -8.46 -9.23 0.50
CA ALA A 49 -9.69 -9.98 0.18
C ALA A 49 -10.25 -9.48 -1.15
N ASN A 50 -10.36 -8.17 -1.25
CA ASN A 50 -10.81 -7.40 -2.39
C ASN A 50 -9.66 -6.93 -3.25
N SER A 51 -10.00 -6.57 -4.49
CA SER A 51 -9.13 -5.78 -5.34
C SER A 51 -9.48 -4.31 -5.13
N MET A 52 -8.53 -3.52 -4.63
CA MET A 52 -8.70 -2.08 -4.40
C MET A 52 -7.82 -1.28 -5.36
N ASN A 53 -8.40 -0.33 -6.09
CA ASN A 53 -7.68 0.42 -7.12
C ASN A 53 -7.99 1.92 -7.05
N GLY A 54 -7.01 2.76 -7.38
CA GLY A 54 -7.20 4.19 -7.42
C GLY A 54 -6.00 4.93 -7.99
N VAL A 55 -6.06 6.26 -7.94
CA VAL A 55 -4.95 7.15 -8.30
C VAL A 55 -4.68 8.06 -7.13
N LEU A 56 -3.41 8.12 -6.70
CA LEU A 56 -2.95 8.82 -5.52
C LEU A 56 -2.06 10.00 -5.92
N SER A 57 -2.33 11.16 -5.34
CA SER A 57 -1.43 12.32 -5.42
C SER A 57 -0.42 12.24 -4.28
N TYR A 58 0.83 12.63 -4.56
CA TYR A 58 1.86 12.72 -3.54
C TYR A 58 2.14 14.17 -3.18
N LYS A 59 2.13 14.48 -1.88
CA LYS A 59 2.47 15.80 -1.36
C LYS A 59 2.97 15.69 0.07
N ASP A 60 4.09 16.33 0.37
CA ASP A 60 4.64 16.48 1.73
C ASP A 60 4.74 15.14 2.50
N GLY A 61 5.21 14.09 1.82
CA GLY A 61 5.37 12.75 2.41
C GLY A 61 4.07 11.95 2.53
N LYS A 62 2.98 12.41 1.93
CA LYS A 62 1.65 11.79 2.02
C LYS A 62 1.10 11.41 0.65
N LEU A 63 0.45 10.25 0.60
CA LEU A 63 -0.34 9.78 -0.53
C LEU A 63 -1.83 9.99 -0.25
N THR A 64 -2.52 10.67 -1.16
CA THR A 64 -3.95 10.98 -1.01
C THR A 64 -4.75 10.62 -2.26
N GLY A 65 -5.85 9.90 -2.08
CA GLY A 65 -6.81 9.55 -3.12
C GLY A 65 -7.83 8.50 -2.67
N MET A 66 -8.95 8.40 -3.38
CA MET A 66 -9.98 7.39 -3.10
C MET A 66 -9.65 6.06 -3.78
N LEU A 67 -10.02 4.95 -3.14
CA LEU A 67 -9.94 3.61 -3.72
C LEU A 67 -11.34 3.07 -4.04
N MET A 68 -11.49 2.47 -5.21
CA MET A 68 -12.63 1.62 -5.56
C MET A 68 -12.30 0.16 -5.19
N SER A 69 -13.24 -0.54 -4.53
CA SER A 69 -13.08 -1.91 -4.03
C SER A 69 -14.24 -2.81 -4.43
N THR A 70 -14.01 -4.12 -4.52
CA THR A 70 -15.00 -5.14 -4.89
C THR A 70 -15.99 -5.55 -3.76
N MET A 71 -15.94 -4.90 -2.60
CA MET A 71 -16.92 -5.00 -1.48
C MET A 71 -17.34 -6.43 -1.06
N MET A 72 -16.45 -7.42 -1.13
CA MET A 72 -16.66 -8.74 -0.54
C MET A 72 -16.17 -8.78 0.90
N MET A 73 -16.81 -9.60 1.73
CA MET A 73 -16.37 -9.82 3.12
C MET A 73 -15.14 -10.73 3.13
N GLY A 74 -14.04 -10.24 3.71
CA GLY A 74 -12.81 -11.01 3.92
C GLY A 74 -12.64 -11.48 5.37
N PRO A 75 -11.58 -12.25 5.66
CA PRO A 75 -11.11 -12.50 7.02
C PRO A 75 -10.84 -11.20 7.79
N PRO A 76 -10.94 -11.19 9.14
CA PRO A 76 -10.77 -9.97 9.95
C PRO A 76 -9.47 -9.21 9.68
N PHE A 77 -8.35 -9.92 9.57
CA PHE A 77 -7.04 -9.31 9.26
C PHE A 77 -7.05 -8.58 7.90
N GLU A 78 -7.61 -9.20 6.86
CA GLU A 78 -7.71 -8.60 5.54
C GLU A 78 -8.62 -7.37 5.55
N MET A 79 -9.72 -7.42 6.29
CA MET A 79 -10.60 -6.26 6.48
C MET A 79 -9.90 -5.10 7.20
N ASP A 80 -9.03 -5.38 8.17
CA ASP A 80 -8.23 -4.36 8.84
C ASP A 80 -7.25 -3.69 7.88
N VAL A 81 -6.59 -4.47 7.02
CA VAL A 81 -5.70 -3.94 5.96
C VAL A 81 -6.48 -3.07 4.96
N GLU A 82 -7.63 -3.54 4.48
CA GLU A 82 -8.48 -2.78 3.56
C GLU A 82 -8.99 -1.48 4.18
N ARG A 83 -9.40 -1.51 5.46
CA ARG A 83 -9.79 -0.32 6.21
C ARG A 83 -8.62 0.67 6.29
N ALA A 84 -7.42 0.20 6.62
CA ALA A 84 -6.25 1.05 6.73
C ALA A 84 -5.90 1.70 5.38
N PHE A 85 -5.99 0.98 4.27
CA PHE A 85 -5.82 1.55 2.94
C PHE A 85 -6.89 2.59 2.60
N GLY A 86 -8.18 2.26 2.78
CA GLY A 86 -9.27 3.17 2.47
C GLY A 86 -9.15 4.49 3.25
N GLN A 87 -9.12 4.40 4.58
CA GLN A 87 -9.05 5.58 5.46
C GLN A 87 -7.73 6.34 5.31
N GLY A 88 -6.63 5.61 5.20
CA GLY A 88 -5.31 6.22 5.10
C GLY A 88 -5.14 6.98 3.79
N PHE A 89 -5.46 6.38 2.64
CA PHE A 89 -5.34 7.09 1.37
C PHE A 89 -6.36 8.22 1.23
N GLU A 90 -7.57 8.10 1.77
CA GLU A 90 -8.52 9.22 1.77
C GLU A 90 -8.04 10.37 2.68
N GLY A 91 -7.45 10.05 3.84
CA GLY A 91 -6.98 11.01 4.85
C GLY A 91 -5.56 11.55 4.67
N GLY A 92 -4.79 11.01 3.73
CA GLY A 92 -3.37 11.34 3.54
C GLY A 92 -2.43 10.40 4.28
N MET A 93 -2.15 9.26 3.65
CA MET A 93 -1.31 8.18 4.16
C MET A 93 0.15 8.61 4.13
N HIS A 94 0.83 8.61 5.27
CA HIS A 94 2.28 8.81 5.27
C HIS A 94 2.95 7.66 4.52
N VAL A 95 3.89 8.00 3.65
CA VAL A 95 4.67 7.02 2.88
C VAL A 95 6.16 7.24 3.12
N LYS A 96 6.87 6.15 3.37
CA LYS A 96 8.33 6.14 3.47
C LYS A 96 8.87 4.90 2.77
N ARG A 97 9.93 5.06 1.98
CA ARG A 97 10.66 3.94 1.40
C ARG A 97 12.12 4.03 1.79
N GLU A 98 12.63 2.98 2.41
CA GLU A 98 14.04 2.86 2.79
C GLU A 98 14.57 1.52 2.28
N GLY A 99 15.45 1.58 1.28
CA GLY A 99 15.98 0.39 0.62
C GLY A 99 14.87 -0.50 0.04
N GLY A 100 14.79 -1.72 0.55
CA GLY A 100 13.81 -2.74 0.14
C GLY A 100 12.46 -2.68 0.87
N THR A 101 12.27 -1.74 1.79
CA THR A 101 11.08 -1.65 2.65
C THR A 101 10.27 -0.42 2.31
N LEU A 102 8.95 -0.60 2.20
CA LEU A 102 7.96 0.46 2.13
C LEU A 102 7.15 0.45 3.42
N THR A 103 7.01 1.61 4.06
CA THR A 103 6.17 1.79 5.23
C THR A 103 5.05 2.77 4.90
N LEU A 104 3.81 2.36 5.18
CA LEU A 104 2.63 3.20 5.11
C LEU A 104 2.05 3.39 6.50
N SER A 105 1.67 4.61 6.88
CA SER A 105 1.04 4.84 8.17
C SER A 105 0.01 5.96 8.17
N HIS A 106 -1.04 5.76 8.97
CA HIS A 106 -2.08 6.76 9.19
C HIS A 106 -2.78 6.49 10.53
N GLY A 107 -2.89 7.52 11.37
CA GLY A 107 -3.41 7.36 12.72
C GLY A 107 -2.58 6.35 13.53
N ASN A 108 -3.23 5.30 14.02
CA ASN A 108 -2.58 4.21 14.75
C ASN A 108 -2.15 3.03 13.87
N ASP A 109 -2.48 3.07 12.58
CA ASP A 109 -2.16 1.98 11.66
C ASP A 109 -0.78 2.20 11.03
N THR A 110 0.05 1.16 11.05
CA THR A 110 1.35 1.10 10.37
C THR A 110 1.45 -0.23 9.63
N LEU A 111 1.73 -0.16 8.33
CA LEU A 111 1.88 -1.30 7.44
C LEU A 111 3.30 -1.29 6.87
N GLU A 112 4.01 -2.40 7.02
CA GLU A 112 5.34 -2.59 6.47
C GLU A 112 5.30 -3.62 5.35
N PHE A 113 5.91 -3.27 4.23
CA PHE A 113 6.00 -4.12 3.06
C PHE A 113 7.44 -4.29 2.62
N THR A 114 7.73 -5.42 1.99
CA THR A 114 9.00 -5.63 1.29
C THR A 114 8.76 -5.63 -0.22
N VAL A 115 9.73 -5.13 -0.98
CA VAL A 115 9.69 -5.18 -2.45
C VAL A 115 9.58 -6.64 -2.90
N ASP A 116 8.59 -6.93 -3.72
CA ASP A 116 8.46 -8.22 -4.38
C ASP A 116 9.51 -8.33 -5.51
N LYS A 117 10.63 -8.99 -5.20
CA LYS A 117 11.71 -9.22 -6.15
C LYS A 117 11.39 -10.28 -7.19
N SER A 118 10.33 -11.07 -7.03
CA SER A 118 9.90 -12.04 -8.05
C SER A 118 9.41 -11.35 -9.33
N ALA A 119 9.01 -10.07 -9.22
CA ALA A 119 8.57 -9.24 -10.33
C ALA A 119 9.71 -8.53 -11.10
N LEU A 120 10.96 -8.61 -10.61
CA LEU A 120 12.14 -8.01 -11.26
C LEU A 120 12.82 -8.94 -12.28
N VAL A 121 12.27 -10.14 -12.52
CA VAL A 121 12.76 -11.07 -13.54
C VAL A 121 11.85 -11.01 -14.77
N ARG A 122 12.03 -10.00 -15.61
CA ARG A 122 11.62 -10.01 -17.02
C ARG A 122 12.63 -9.24 -17.86
#